data_AF-A0A2V9INV8-F1
#
_entry.id   AF-A0A2V9INV8-F1
#
_cell.length_a   1.000
_cell.length_b   1.000
_cell.length_c   1.000
_cell.angle_alpha   90.00
_cell.angle_beta   90.00
_cell.angle_gamma   90.00
#
_symmetry.space_group_name_H-M   'P 1'
#
loop_
_entity.id
_entity.type
_entity.pdbx_description
1 polymer ?
#
loop_
_entity_poly.entity_id
_entity_poly.type
_entity_poly.pdbx_seq_one_letter_code
_entity_poly.pdbx_strand_id
1 'polypeptide(L)'
;GAGATIGKMLAYQGLGGMKSGLGTASLRAGDAVIGALVVVNAVGDIIDWHTGKIVAGARRKDGKGFANLVETMKTMARGGQRSSNDFRDPVLHSTTLVVVATNVQFSKTAMTKIAMMASTGAARAINPYHTNGDGDSTFAVSTNRVKSDLGISVVGALAAELVSEAVLRAVKAARSVEGWPAYREIVNGE
;
A
#
# COMPACT_ATOMS: atom_id res chain seq x y z
N GLY A 1 8.36 -1.60 -9.77
CA GLY A 1 8.91 -1.29 -8.44
C GLY A 1 10.15 -2.10 -8.11
N ALA A 2 11.20 -2.03 -8.94
CA ALA A 2 12.44 -2.79 -8.73
C ALA A 2 13.09 -2.49 -7.36
N GLY A 3 13.20 -1.22 -6.99
CA GLY A 3 13.74 -0.77 -5.69
C GLY A 3 12.70 -0.57 -4.58
N ALA A 4 11.44 -0.96 -4.77
CA ALA A 4 10.37 -0.64 -3.82
C ALA A 4 10.48 -1.45 -2.51
N THR A 5 10.32 -0.79 -1.36
CA THR A 5 10.51 -1.34 0.00
C THR A 5 9.46 -0.80 0.96
N ILE A 6 9.22 -1.51 2.07
CA ILE A 6 8.16 -1.24 3.06
C ILE A 6 8.66 -1.38 4.51
N GLY A 7 7.91 -0.84 5.47
CA GLY A 7 8.19 -1.03 6.89
C GLY A 7 9.44 -0.30 7.38
N LYS A 8 9.65 0.94 6.94
CA LYS A 8 10.93 1.65 7.06
C LYS A 8 10.98 2.70 8.16
N MET A 9 9.83 3.06 8.74
CA MET A 9 9.71 4.22 9.65
C MET A 9 10.66 4.18 10.85
N LEU A 10 10.94 2.99 11.36
CA LEU A 10 11.76 2.75 12.54
C LEU A 10 13.09 2.08 12.19
N ALA A 11 13.57 2.21 10.96
CA ALA A 11 14.84 1.64 10.53
C ALA A 11 16.02 2.12 11.40
N TYR A 12 16.00 3.39 11.82
CA TYR A 12 17.02 3.97 12.72
C TYR A 12 16.99 3.42 14.15
N GLN A 13 15.87 2.80 14.55
CA GLN A 13 15.76 2.05 15.82
C GLN A 13 16.30 0.61 15.68
N GLY A 14 16.87 0.26 14.52
CA GLY A 14 17.40 -1.05 14.20
C GLY A 14 16.34 -2.07 13.77
N LEU A 15 15.15 -1.62 13.36
CA LEU A 15 14.15 -2.50 12.76
C LEU A 15 14.45 -2.72 11.27
N GLY A 16 14.36 -3.96 10.81
CA GLY A 16 14.55 -4.29 9.40
C GLY A 16 13.24 -4.18 8.62
N GLY A 17 13.22 -3.45 7.52
CA GLY A 17 12.08 -3.45 6.61
C GLY A 17 12.06 -4.68 5.69
N MET A 18 11.16 -4.65 4.70
CA MET A 18 10.97 -5.73 3.73
C MET A 18 10.92 -5.22 2.29
N LYS A 19 11.23 -6.13 1.37
CA LYS A 19 11.07 -5.88 -0.06
C LYS A 19 9.60 -5.89 -0.45
N SER A 20 9.25 -4.95 -1.32
CA SER A 20 7.94 -4.85 -1.95
C SER A 20 8.09 -4.74 -3.47
N GLY A 21 7.07 -4.30 -4.19
CA GLY A 21 7.10 -4.33 -5.64
C GLY A 21 5.94 -3.64 -6.32
N LEU A 22 5.56 -4.23 -7.46
CA LEU A 22 4.42 -3.85 -8.25
C LEU A 22 3.36 -4.95 -8.13
N GLY A 23 2.11 -4.56 -7.99
CA GLY A 23 0.98 -5.47 -8.00
C GLY A 23 -0.16 -4.93 -8.86
N THR A 24 -1.02 -5.85 -9.29
CA THR A 24 -2.20 -5.52 -10.09
C THR A 24 -3.36 -6.44 -9.73
N ALA A 25 -4.56 -5.90 -9.82
CA ALA A 25 -5.81 -6.64 -9.69
C ALA A 25 -6.83 -6.06 -10.68
N SER A 26 -7.78 -6.87 -11.12
CA SER A 26 -8.84 -6.43 -12.01
C SER A 26 -10.12 -7.20 -11.77
N LEU A 27 -11.25 -6.56 -12.07
CA LEU A 27 -12.59 -7.12 -12.02
C LEU A 27 -13.33 -6.79 -13.32
N ARG A 28 -14.13 -7.74 -13.79
CA ARG A 28 -15.09 -7.53 -14.88
C ARG A 28 -16.51 -7.60 -14.32
N ALA A 29 -17.33 -6.61 -14.66
CA ALA A 29 -18.74 -6.50 -14.28
C ALA A 29 -19.57 -6.26 -15.56
N GLY A 30 -20.05 -7.34 -16.17
CA GLY A 30 -20.61 -7.28 -17.53
C GLY A 30 -19.53 -6.83 -18.53
N ASP A 31 -19.82 -5.77 -19.29
CA ASP A 31 -18.86 -5.16 -20.21
C ASP A 31 -17.90 -4.16 -19.57
N ALA A 32 -18.20 -3.73 -18.34
CA ALA A 32 -17.31 -2.88 -17.58
C ALA A 32 -16.10 -3.68 -17.06
N VAL A 33 -14.91 -3.09 -17.20
CA VAL A 33 -13.66 -3.59 -16.62
C VAL A 33 -13.09 -2.50 -15.73
N ILE A 34 -12.65 -2.88 -14.54
CA ILE A 34 -11.95 -2.02 -13.60
C ILE A 34 -10.64 -2.73 -13.26
N GLY A 35 -9.52 -2.02 -13.36
CA GLY A 35 -8.20 -2.52 -13.02
C GLY A 35 -7.47 -1.56 -12.10
N ALA A 36 -6.63 -2.11 -11.24
CA ALA A 36 -5.70 -1.38 -10.41
C ALA A 36 -4.27 -1.85 -10.68
N LEU A 37 -3.34 -0.90 -10.68
CA LEU A 37 -1.90 -1.13 -10.69
C LEU A 37 -1.29 -0.29 -9.59
N VAL A 38 -0.45 -0.90 -8.76
CA VAL A 38 0.15 -0.22 -7.61
C VAL A 38 1.64 -0.53 -7.56
N VAL A 39 2.46 0.49 -7.31
CA VAL A 39 3.85 0.34 -6.88
C VAL A 39 3.94 0.74 -5.42
N VAL A 40 4.33 -0.20 -4.56
CA VAL A 40 4.26 -0.03 -3.11
C VAL A 40 5.67 0.19 -2.54
N ASN A 41 6.05 1.45 -2.36
CA ASN A 41 7.26 1.85 -1.65
C ASN A 41 6.89 2.64 -0.39
N ALA A 42 6.19 2.02 0.55
CA ALA A 42 5.58 2.72 1.69
C ALA A 42 6.52 2.81 2.90
N VAL A 43 6.26 3.78 3.78
CA VAL A 43 6.90 3.78 5.10
C VAL A 43 6.28 2.72 6.03
N GLY A 44 4.97 2.46 5.87
CA GLY A 44 4.15 1.64 6.74
C GLY A 44 4.25 0.12 6.53
N ASP A 45 3.54 -0.58 7.41
CA ASP A 45 3.29 -2.02 7.35
C ASP A 45 2.16 -2.33 6.36
N ILE A 46 2.19 -3.53 5.80
CA ILE A 46 1.19 -4.03 4.87
C ILE A 46 0.22 -4.95 5.60
N ILE A 47 -1.05 -4.55 5.59
CA ILE A 47 -2.14 -5.22 6.28
C ILE A 47 -2.94 -6.02 5.26
N ASP A 48 -3.14 -7.31 5.54
CA ASP A 48 -4.14 -8.10 4.83
C ASP A 48 -5.53 -7.60 5.22
N TRP A 49 -6.13 -6.82 4.33
CA TRP A 49 -7.38 -6.12 4.57
C TRP A 49 -8.59 -7.06 4.79
N HIS A 50 -8.47 -8.35 4.46
CA HIS A 50 -9.49 -9.36 4.79
C HIS A 50 -9.40 -9.83 6.24
N THR A 51 -8.18 -9.92 6.78
CA THR A 51 -7.93 -10.55 8.09
C THR A 51 -7.49 -9.57 9.18
N GLY A 52 -7.11 -8.35 8.80
CA GLY A 52 -6.54 -7.33 9.68
C GLY A 52 -5.11 -7.63 10.15
N LYS A 53 -4.47 -8.70 9.66
CA LYS A 53 -3.12 -9.10 10.09
C LYS A 53 -2.05 -8.38 9.27
N ILE A 54 -0.93 -8.04 9.93
CA ILE A 54 0.27 -7.61 9.21
C ILE A 54 0.82 -8.82 8.45
N VAL A 55 1.04 -8.67 7.15
CA VAL A 55 1.62 -9.72 6.30
C VAL A 55 3.02 -9.39 5.80
N ALA A 56 3.41 -8.12 5.83
CA ALA A 56 4.77 -7.67 5.56
C ALA A 56 4.97 -6.26 6.13
N GLY A 57 6.21 -5.88 6.44
CA GLY A 57 6.47 -4.56 7.01
C GLY A 57 7.73 -4.53 7.85
N ALA A 58 7.72 -3.71 8.90
CA ALA A 58 8.81 -3.59 9.85
C ALA A 58 8.92 -4.89 10.65
N ARG A 59 10.10 -5.48 10.65
CA ARG A 59 10.40 -6.73 11.35
C ARG A 59 10.98 -6.45 12.72
N ARG A 60 10.67 -7.33 13.67
CA ARG A 60 11.26 -7.30 15.01
C ARG A 60 12.75 -7.65 14.94
N LYS A 61 13.52 -7.16 15.93
CA LYS A 61 14.98 -7.40 16.03
C LYS A 61 15.34 -8.87 16.19
N ASP A 62 14.45 -9.65 16.79
CA ASP A 62 14.59 -11.11 16.94
C ASP A 62 14.33 -11.87 15.64
N GLY A 63 13.97 -11.18 14.55
CA GLY A 63 13.66 -11.76 13.25
C GLY A 63 12.34 -12.51 13.18
N LYS A 64 11.58 -12.60 14.30
CA LYS A 64 10.34 -13.36 14.36
C LYS A 64 9.19 -12.41 14.10
N GLY A 65 8.52 -12.45 12.95
CA GLY A 65 7.33 -11.63 12.69
C GLY A 65 7.55 -10.10 12.71
N PHE A 66 6.45 -9.36 12.89
CA PHE A 66 6.38 -7.91 12.64
C PHE A 66 6.31 -7.08 13.91
N ALA A 67 6.91 -5.89 13.85
CA ALA A 67 6.97 -4.95 14.98
C ALA A 67 5.65 -4.20 15.21
N ASN A 68 4.79 -4.10 14.19
CA ASN A 68 3.63 -3.21 14.19
C ASN A 68 4.03 -1.76 14.46
N LEU A 69 4.29 -1.02 13.38
CA LEU A 69 4.81 0.34 13.44
C LEU A 69 3.94 1.26 14.28
N VAL A 70 2.62 1.23 14.06
CA VAL A 70 1.70 2.12 14.79
C VAL A 70 1.66 1.80 16.27
N GLU A 71 1.65 0.52 16.66
CA GLU A 71 1.65 0.15 18.08
C GLU A 71 3.00 0.42 18.74
N THR A 72 4.10 0.23 18.01
CA THR A 72 5.45 0.61 18.47
C THR A 72 5.52 2.11 18.70
N MET A 73 5.02 2.93 17.77
CA MET A 73 4.96 4.39 17.91
C MET A 73 4.13 4.82 19.14
N LYS A 74 2.96 4.21 19.37
CA LYS A 74 2.15 4.50 20.57
C LYS A 74 2.90 4.19 21.85
N THR A 75 3.60 3.06 21.89
CA THR A 75 4.37 2.62 23.07
C THR A 75 5.49 3.60 23.36
N MET A 76 6.25 4.01 22.34
CA MET A 76 7.30 5.03 22.47
C MET A 76 6.73 6.39 22.91
N ALA A 77 5.61 6.82 22.34
CA ALA A 77 4.96 8.08 22.69
C ALA A 77 4.50 8.14 24.16
N ARG A 78 4.06 7.00 24.71
CA ARG A 78 3.67 6.85 26.13
C ARG A 78 4.87 6.76 27.08
N GLY A 79 5.99 6.18 26.63
CA GLY A 79 7.18 5.93 27.44
C GLY A 79 8.04 7.17 27.76
N GLY A 80 7.72 8.35 27.23
CA GLY A 80 8.39 9.60 27.58
C GLY A 80 9.83 9.78 27.06
N GLN A 81 10.45 8.75 26.50
CA GLN A 81 11.71 8.87 25.76
C GLN A 81 11.43 9.51 24.40
N ARG A 82 11.68 10.82 24.32
CA ARG A 82 11.52 11.62 23.09
C ARG A 82 12.86 12.14 22.65
N SER A 83 13.44 11.55 21.61
CA SER A 83 14.32 12.28 20.71
C SER A 83 13.57 12.50 19.38
N SER A 84 13.61 13.71 18.83
CA SER A 84 13.10 13.98 17.47
C SER A 84 13.85 13.19 16.39
N ASN A 85 15.00 12.60 16.74
CA ASN A 85 15.76 11.68 15.91
C ASN A 85 15.19 10.25 15.92
N ASP A 86 14.24 9.92 16.80
CA ASP A 86 13.75 8.54 16.96
C ASP A 86 12.80 8.12 15.83
N PHE A 87 12.14 9.11 15.21
CA PHE A 87 11.22 8.95 14.08
C PHE A 87 11.70 9.79 12.91
N ARG A 88 12.51 9.20 12.04
CA ARG A 88 12.88 9.85 10.78
C ARG A 88 11.84 9.51 9.72
N ASP A 89 11.01 10.49 9.41
CA ASP A 89 10.10 10.51 8.27
C ASP A 89 10.57 11.57 7.25
N PRO A 90 11.75 11.38 6.62
CA PRO A 90 12.28 12.38 5.70
C PRO A 90 11.35 12.48 4.48
N VAL A 91 11.04 13.72 4.12
CA VAL A 91 10.06 14.08 3.08
C VAL A 91 10.40 13.39 1.75
N LEU A 92 9.40 12.72 1.14
CA LEU A 92 9.48 12.04 -0.18
C LEU A 92 10.45 10.83 -0.28
N HIS A 93 10.77 10.16 0.83
CA HIS A 93 11.59 8.93 0.80
C HIS A 93 10.78 7.63 0.67
N SER A 94 9.47 7.73 0.86
CA SER A 94 8.51 6.66 0.59
C SER A 94 7.44 7.20 -0.36
N THR A 95 6.90 6.36 -1.23
CA THR A 95 5.92 6.75 -2.25
C THR A 95 5.14 5.54 -2.72
N THR A 96 3.82 5.54 -2.54
CA THR A 96 2.92 4.59 -3.19
C THR A 96 2.28 5.25 -4.41
N LEU A 97 2.47 4.64 -5.58
CA LEU A 97 1.86 5.10 -6.82
C LEU A 97 0.73 4.16 -7.20
N VAL A 98 -0.47 4.71 -7.35
CA VAL A 98 -1.68 3.96 -7.69
C VAL A 98 -2.22 4.46 -9.03
N VAL A 99 -2.56 3.53 -9.92
CA VAL A 99 -3.36 3.78 -11.12
C VAL A 99 -4.59 2.90 -11.06
N VAL A 100 -5.76 3.51 -11.20
CA VAL A 100 -7.02 2.82 -11.48
C VAL A 100 -7.42 3.10 -12.92
N ALA A 101 -7.75 2.05 -13.67
CA ALA A 101 -8.19 2.15 -15.05
C ALA A 101 -9.57 1.52 -15.21
N THR A 102 -10.42 2.13 -16.04
CA THR A 102 -11.69 1.53 -16.46
C THR A 102 -11.99 1.79 -17.93
N ASN A 103 -12.87 0.99 -18.53
CA ASN A 103 -13.44 1.27 -19.84
C ASN A 103 -14.79 1.99 -19.78
N VAL A 104 -15.36 2.19 -18.58
CA VAL A 104 -16.66 2.84 -18.38
C VAL A 104 -16.57 4.35 -18.64
N GLN A 105 -17.54 4.90 -19.36
CA GLN A 105 -17.62 6.32 -19.65
C GLN A 105 -17.81 7.17 -18.38
N PHE A 106 -16.83 8.02 -18.09
CA PHE A 106 -16.88 8.96 -16.97
C PHE A 106 -16.27 10.30 -17.35
N SER A 107 -16.81 11.37 -16.77
CA SER A 107 -16.22 12.70 -16.85
C SER A 107 -14.91 12.78 -16.08
N LYS A 108 -14.11 13.82 -16.34
CA LYS A 108 -12.90 14.12 -15.57
C LYS A 108 -13.19 14.25 -14.07
N THR A 109 -14.28 14.92 -13.70
CA THR A 109 -14.68 15.11 -12.29
C THR A 109 -15.09 13.79 -11.62
N ALA A 110 -15.80 12.92 -12.34
CA ALA A 110 -16.11 11.58 -11.86
C ALA A 110 -14.86 10.73 -11.65
N MET A 111 -13.90 10.78 -12.58
CA MET A 111 -12.62 10.07 -12.43
C MET A 111 -11.79 10.61 -11.27
N THR A 112 -11.78 11.92 -11.01
CA THR A 112 -11.15 12.48 -9.80
C THR A 112 -11.78 11.90 -8.54
N LYS A 113 -13.11 11.80 -8.48
CA LYS A 113 -13.78 11.20 -7.32
C LYS A 113 -13.44 9.71 -7.16
N ILE A 114 -13.36 8.96 -8.25
CA ILE A 114 -12.91 7.56 -8.25
C ILE A 114 -11.47 7.45 -7.74
N ALA A 115 -10.57 8.34 -8.15
CA ALA A 115 -9.19 8.38 -7.65
C ALA A 115 -9.13 8.60 -6.13
N MET A 116 -9.92 9.55 -5.60
CA MET A 116 -10.02 9.78 -4.15
C MET A 116 -10.50 8.53 -3.41
N MET A 117 -11.53 7.85 -3.94
CA MET A 117 -12.04 6.61 -3.34
C MET A 117 -11.01 5.49 -3.41
N ALA A 118 -10.33 5.33 -4.54
CA ALA A 118 -9.30 4.32 -4.74
C ALA A 118 -8.13 4.47 -3.74
N SER A 119 -7.74 5.70 -3.39
CA SER A 119 -6.70 5.94 -2.37
C SER A 119 -7.09 5.38 -0.99
N THR A 120 -8.37 5.21 -0.68
CA THR A 120 -8.81 4.56 0.58
C THR A 120 -8.48 3.06 0.60
N GLY A 121 -8.32 2.45 -0.58
CA GLY A 121 -7.86 1.08 -0.72
C GLY A 121 -6.41 0.90 -0.30
N ALA A 122 -5.56 1.86 -0.66
CA ALA A 122 -4.17 1.89 -0.21
C ALA A 122 -4.10 2.07 1.32
N ALA A 123 -4.87 3.00 1.89
CA ALA A 123 -4.95 3.21 3.33
C ALA A 123 -5.48 1.99 4.13
N ARG A 124 -6.32 1.14 3.51
CA ARG A 124 -6.77 -0.13 4.12
C ARG A 124 -5.66 -1.17 4.20
N ALA A 125 -4.76 -1.18 3.23
CA ALA A 125 -3.71 -2.19 3.09
C ALA A 125 -2.33 -1.72 3.54
N ILE A 126 -2.14 -0.43 3.84
CA ILE A 126 -0.87 0.19 4.25
C ILE A 126 -1.12 0.99 5.52
N ASN A 127 -0.33 0.75 6.57
CA ASN A 127 -0.49 1.42 7.86
C ASN A 127 0.85 1.70 8.56
N PRO A 128 1.22 2.97 8.83
CA PRO A 128 0.53 4.19 8.39
C PRO A 128 0.67 4.43 6.88
N TYR A 129 -0.18 5.31 6.34
CA TYR A 129 -0.24 5.74 4.94
C TYR A 129 -0.50 7.25 4.88
N HIS A 130 -0.06 7.95 3.83
CA HIS A 130 -0.08 9.42 3.74
C HIS A 130 0.72 10.12 4.86
N THR A 131 1.85 9.56 5.28
CA THR A 131 2.74 10.26 6.23
C THR A 131 3.45 11.43 5.55
N ASN A 132 4.15 12.28 6.32
CA ASN A 132 4.87 13.42 5.76
C ASN A 132 6.00 12.99 4.80
N GLY A 133 6.60 11.83 5.03
CA GLY A 133 7.62 11.22 4.18
C GLY A 133 7.07 10.50 2.95
N ASP A 134 5.75 10.30 2.86
CA ASP A 134 5.10 9.65 1.73
C ASP A 134 4.76 10.65 0.60
N GLY A 135 5.15 10.30 -0.62
CA GLY A 135 4.78 10.99 -1.87
C GLY A 135 3.55 10.40 -2.55
N ASP A 136 2.62 9.85 -1.78
CA ASP A 136 1.52 9.01 -2.28
C ASP A 136 0.68 9.72 -3.35
N SER A 137 0.43 9.04 -4.47
CA SER A 137 -0.32 9.60 -5.60
C SER A 137 -1.22 8.57 -6.24
N THR A 138 -2.49 8.95 -6.45
CA THR A 138 -3.49 8.10 -7.10
C THR A 138 -4.02 8.75 -8.37
N PHE A 139 -3.88 8.06 -9.48
CA PHE A 139 -4.40 8.44 -10.78
C PHE A 139 -5.57 7.54 -11.16
N ALA A 140 -6.58 8.11 -11.82
CA ALA A 140 -7.66 7.32 -12.38
C ALA A 140 -7.87 7.68 -13.85
N VAL A 141 -7.98 6.66 -14.70
CA VAL A 141 -8.07 6.78 -16.16
C VAL A 141 -9.29 6.02 -16.66
N SER A 142 -10.01 6.61 -17.61
CA SER A 142 -11.02 5.91 -18.39
C SER A 142 -10.71 5.93 -19.88
N THR A 143 -10.91 4.80 -20.54
CA THR A 143 -10.86 4.72 -22.02
C THR A 143 -12.20 5.10 -22.68
N ASN A 144 -13.26 5.33 -21.89
CA ASN A 144 -14.58 5.78 -22.37
C ASN A 144 -15.21 4.90 -23.47
N ARG A 145 -14.95 3.59 -23.47
CA ARG A 145 -15.41 2.66 -24.52
C ARG A 145 -16.80 2.08 -24.25
N VAL A 146 -17.22 1.99 -22.98
CA VAL A 146 -18.45 1.31 -22.57
C VAL A 146 -19.36 2.29 -21.83
N LYS A 147 -20.61 2.39 -22.27
CA LYS A 147 -21.70 2.96 -21.45
C LYS A 147 -22.15 1.90 -20.46
N SER A 148 -22.29 2.26 -19.20
CA SER A 148 -22.66 1.35 -18.13
C SER A 148 -23.47 2.12 -17.09
N ASP A 149 -24.43 1.44 -16.46
CA ASP A 149 -25.24 2.00 -15.38
C ASP A 149 -24.50 1.97 -14.03
N LEU A 150 -23.24 1.49 -14.01
CA LEU A 150 -22.40 1.52 -12.82
C LEU A 150 -22.07 2.97 -12.44
N GLY A 151 -22.66 3.43 -11.33
CA GLY A 151 -22.39 4.75 -10.80
C GLY A 151 -20.98 4.93 -10.25
N ILE A 152 -20.56 6.20 -10.09
CA ILE A 152 -19.25 6.61 -9.56
C ILE A 152 -18.91 5.89 -8.25
N SER A 153 -19.88 5.79 -7.33
CA SER A 153 -19.66 5.16 -6.02
C SER A 153 -19.39 3.66 -6.13
N VAL A 154 -20.06 2.97 -7.06
CA VAL A 154 -19.86 1.53 -7.28
C VAL A 154 -18.47 1.28 -7.85
N VAL A 155 -18.11 1.98 -8.92
CA VAL A 155 -16.77 1.86 -9.54
C VAL A 155 -15.67 2.28 -8.57
N GLY A 156 -15.87 3.35 -7.81
CA GLY A 156 -14.91 3.83 -6.83
C GLY A 156 -14.71 2.85 -5.65
N ALA A 157 -15.77 2.20 -5.19
CA ALA A 157 -15.68 1.20 -4.12
C ALA A 157 -14.92 -0.05 -4.60
N LEU A 158 -15.28 -0.56 -5.78
CA LEU A 158 -14.59 -1.70 -6.41
C LEU A 158 -13.13 -1.37 -6.71
N ALA A 159 -12.85 -0.15 -7.20
CA ALA A 159 -11.49 0.31 -7.43
C ALA A 159 -10.66 0.32 -6.14
N ALA A 160 -11.23 0.79 -5.03
CA ALA A 160 -10.54 0.81 -3.75
C ALA A 160 -10.24 -0.61 -3.24
N GLU A 161 -11.17 -1.55 -3.39
CA GLU A 161 -10.92 -2.97 -3.09
C GLU A 161 -9.79 -3.55 -3.96
N LEU A 162 -9.83 -3.30 -5.27
CA LEU A 162 -8.79 -3.73 -6.20
C LEU A 162 -7.42 -3.13 -5.87
N VAL A 163 -7.37 -1.89 -5.36
CA VAL A 163 -6.12 -1.29 -4.88
C VAL A 163 -5.60 -2.04 -3.66
N SER A 164 -6.45 -2.36 -2.67
CA SER A 164 -6.04 -3.16 -1.51
C SER A 164 -5.50 -4.53 -1.94
N GLU A 165 -6.17 -5.20 -2.88
CA GLU A 165 -5.70 -6.45 -3.50
C GLU A 165 -4.36 -6.30 -4.22
N ALA A 166 -4.21 -5.24 -5.03
CA ALA A 166 -2.98 -4.99 -5.77
C ALA A 166 -1.80 -4.73 -4.81
N VAL A 167 -2.02 -4.05 -3.68
CA VAL A 167 -0.99 -3.87 -2.64
C VAL A 167 -0.54 -5.21 -2.07
N LEU A 168 -1.47 -6.09 -1.70
CA LEU A 168 -1.13 -7.43 -1.19
C LEU A 168 -0.35 -8.26 -2.21
N ARG A 169 -0.80 -8.22 -3.48
CA ARG A 169 -0.10 -8.90 -4.58
C ARG A 169 1.29 -8.34 -4.79
N ALA A 170 1.50 -7.03 -4.66
CA ALA A 170 2.79 -6.39 -4.84
C ALA A 170 3.86 -6.96 -3.89
N VAL A 171 3.47 -7.21 -2.64
CA VAL A 171 4.38 -7.79 -1.64
C VAL A 171 4.54 -9.30 -1.82
N LYS A 172 3.43 -10.03 -2.03
CA LYS A 172 3.46 -11.50 -2.20
C LYS A 172 4.24 -11.93 -3.47
N ALA A 173 4.27 -11.08 -4.49
CA ALA A 173 5.01 -11.30 -5.73
C ALA A 173 6.47 -10.82 -5.68
N ALA A 174 6.86 -10.04 -4.68
CA ALA A 174 8.22 -9.50 -4.57
C ALA A 174 9.26 -10.62 -4.42
N ARG A 175 10.46 -10.36 -4.93
CA ARG A 175 11.66 -11.19 -4.73
C ARG A 175 12.69 -10.39 -3.98
N SER A 176 13.38 -11.03 -3.04
CA SER A 176 14.37 -10.38 -2.19
C SER A 176 15.50 -9.74 -2.98
N VAL A 177 16.06 -8.70 -2.39
CA VAL A 177 17.33 -8.09 -2.80
C VAL A 177 18.20 -7.96 -1.56
N GLU A 178 19.48 -7.67 -1.73
CA GLU A 178 20.43 -7.53 -0.63
C GLU A 178 19.89 -6.58 0.47
N GLY A 179 19.87 -7.06 1.72
CA GLY A 179 19.35 -6.31 2.89
C GLY A 179 17.83 -6.23 3.01
N TRP A 180 17.07 -6.65 2.00
CA TRP A 180 15.60 -6.55 1.97
C TRP A 180 14.95 -7.89 1.59
N PRO A 181 14.54 -8.71 2.57
CA PRO A 181 13.86 -9.96 2.30
C PRO A 181 12.41 -9.72 1.89
N ALA A 182 11.90 -10.60 1.05
CA ALA A 182 10.55 -10.61 0.53
C ALA A 182 9.64 -11.53 1.35
N TYR A 183 8.32 -11.34 1.16
CA TYR A 183 7.27 -12.10 1.82
C TYR A 183 7.50 -13.63 1.84
N ARG A 184 7.92 -14.20 0.71
CA ARG A 184 8.06 -15.65 0.53
C ARG A 184 9.13 -16.28 1.43
N GLU A 185 10.19 -15.55 1.74
CA GLU A 185 11.27 -16.05 2.61
C GLU A 185 10.87 -16.03 4.08
N ILE A 186 9.98 -15.11 4.46
CA ILE A 186 9.48 -15.02 5.84
C ILE A 186 8.44 -16.11 6.09
N VAL A 187 7.52 -16.34 5.15
CA VAL A 187 6.43 -17.32 5.33
C VAL A 187 6.89 -18.77 5.16
N ASN A 188 7.89 -19.04 4.31
CA ASN A 188 8.43 -20.40 4.15
C ASN A 188 9.47 -20.77 5.22
N GLY A 189 9.85 -19.82 6.08
CA GLY A 189 10.77 -20.03 7.20
C GLY A 189 10.08 -20.23 8.55
N GLU A 190 8.75 -20.14 8.60
CA GLU A 190 7.90 -20.54 9.73
C GLU A 190 7.49 -22.02 9.59
#